data_AF-A0A1F5B5C5-F1
#
_entry.id   AF-A0A1F5B5C5-F1
#
_cell.length_a   1.000
_cell.length_b   1.000
_cell.length_c   1.000
_cell.angle_alpha   90.00
_cell.angle_beta   90.00
_cell.angle_gamma   90.00
#
_symmetry.space_group_name_H-M   'P 1'
#
loop_
_entity.id
_entity.type
_entity.pdbx_description
1 polymer ?
#
loop_
_entity_poly.entity_id
_entity_poly.type
_entity_poly.pdbx_seq_one_letter_code
_entity_poly.pdbx_strand_id
1 'polypeptide(L)'
;MEVNMNRRDFVGKAGCGLATFLAAAGLPAGAGAAGQTTSPEKPVALPPRKFYRIDLEVFEARLDSWCHKKGDTFRYPDDWGKVCPWLRGSLNDFIRILESGGTLSWRYEGTSYEKVIDPDGVTTEYVRCPDPTSNLVVKIIRTRVEPPKK
;
A
#
# COMPACT_ATOMS: atom_id res chain seq x y z
N MET A 1 -9.84 24.16 -33.95
CA MET A 1 -10.26 25.08 -32.86
C MET A 1 -10.03 24.34 -31.56
N GLU A 2 -8.95 24.69 -30.88
CA GLU A 2 -8.51 24.05 -29.63
C GLU A 2 -9.16 24.83 -28.48
N VAL A 3 -10.13 24.20 -27.80
CA VAL A 3 -10.77 24.82 -26.64
C VAL A 3 -9.95 24.48 -25.40
N ASN A 4 -9.07 25.39 -25.03
CA ASN A 4 -8.36 25.34 -23.76
C ASN A 4 -9.34 25.67 -22.62
N MET A 5 -9.91 24.65 -21.99
CA MET A 5 -10.86 24.82 -20.88
C MET A 5 -10.09 24.91 -19.56
N ASN A 6 -10.20 26.05 -18.86
CA ASN A 6 -9.51 26.29 -17.61
C ASN A 6 -10.14 25.45 -16.49
N ARG A 7 -9.31 24.74 -15.70
CA ARG A 7 -9.76 23.85 -14.60
C ARG A 7 -10.70 24.52 -13.59
N ARG A 8 -10.70 25.85 -13.51
CA ARG A 8 -11.58 26.63 -12.61
C ARG A 8 -13.04 26.67 -13.06
N ASP A 9 -13.31 26.54 -14.36
CA ASP A 9 -14.67 26.64 -14.90
C ASP A 9 -15.52 25.38 -14.64
N PHE A 10 -14.87 24.24 -14.42
CA PHE A 10 -15.54 22.98 -14.09
C PHE A 10 -16.10 22.99 -12.66
N VAL A 11 -15.36 23.57 -11.71
CA VAL A 11 -15.79 23.64 -10.29
C VAL A 11 -16.96 24.61 -10.11
N GLY A 12 -17.04 25.67 -10.92
CA GLY A 12 -18.15 26.62 -10.88
C GLY A 12 -19.49 26.05 -11.35
N LYS A 13 -19.51 25.01 -12.20
CA LYS A 13 -20.74 24.43 -12.77
C LYS A 13 -21.29 23.22 -12.01
N ALA A 14 -20.54 22.63 -11.08
CA ALA A 14 -20.96 21.44 -10.32
C ALA A 14 -21.62 21.77 -8.95
N GLY A 15 -21.79 23.05 -8.62
CA GLY A 15 -22.33 23.52 -7.34
C GLY A 15 -23.86 23.62 -7.29
N CYS A 16 -24.59 22.55 -7.60
CA CYS A 16 -26.04 22.46 -7.35
C CYS A 16 -26.34 21.21 -6.51
N GLY A 17 -26.23 21.32 -5.19
CA GLY A 17 -26.56 20.20 -4.29
C GLY A 17 -26.52 20.49 -2.79
N LEU A 18 -26.54 21.75 -2.35
CA LEU A 18 -26.36 22.13 -0.93
C LEU A 18 -27.33 23.24 -0.47
N ALA A 19 -28.60 23.18 -0.89
CA ALA A 19 -29.60 24.19 -0.53
C ALA A 19 -30.98 23.63 -0.17
N THR A 20 -31.06 22.49 0.53
CA THR A 20 -32.35 21.90 0.98
C THR A 20 -32.44 21.62 2.48
N PHE A 21 -31.77 22.40 3.33
CA PHE A 21 -31.94 22.27 4.80
C PHE A 21 -32.07 23.60 5.57
N LEU A 22 -32.67 24.64 4.99
CA LEU A 22 -32.92 25.91 5.71
C LEU A 22 -34.32 26.50 5.50
N ALA A 23 -35.37 25.68 5.47
CA ALA A 23 -36.75 26.18 5.48
C ALA A 23 -37.71 25.27 6.27
N ALA A 24 -37.64 25.35 7.60
CA ALA A 24 -38.75 25.01 8.49
C ALA A 24 -38.52 25.61 9.89
N ALA A 25 -38.57 26.94 9.98
CA ALA A 25 -38.77 27.63 11.25
C ALA A 25 -40.28 27.85 11.45
N GLY A 26 -40.88 27.18 12.45
CA GLY A 26 -42.28 27.40 12.83
C GLY A 26 -42.93 26.38 13.78
N LEU A 27 -42.47 26.34 15.06
CA LEU A 27 -43.15 26.12 16.37
C LEU A 27 -44.26 25.03 16.58
N PRO A 28 -44.54 24.51 17.82
CA PRO A 28 -44.09 24.93 19.16
C PRO A 28 -43.58 23.78 20.09
N ALA A 29 -43.19 24.23 21.30
CA ALA A 29 -42.77 23.52 22.51
C ALA A 29 -43.38 22.14 22.78
N GLY A 30 -42.50 21.18 23.12
CA GLY A 30 -42.91 19.95 23.80
C GLY A 30 -41.87 18.83 23.74
N ALA A 31 -41.24 18.56 24.89
CA ALA A 31 -40.60 17.30 25.27
C ALA A 31 -39.30 16.86 24.55
N GLY A 32 -38.23 16.78 25.34
CA GLY A 32 -37.09 15.92 25.04
C GLY A 32 -35.74 16.63 24.93
N ALA A 33 -35.31 17.30 26.00
CA ALA A 33 -33.89 17.59 26.19
C ALA A 33 -33.13 16.28 26.45
N ALA A 34 -32.90 15.49 25.39
CA ALA A 34 -31.88 14.46 25.41
C ALA A 34 -30.54 15.19 25.20
N GLY A 35 -29.95 15.64 26.31
CA GLY A 35 -28.59 16.16 26.30
C GLY A 35 -27.66 15.10 25.72
N GLN A 36 -27.14 15.35 24.51
CA GLN A 36 -25.99 14.63 24.00
C GLN A 36 -24.82 14.97 24.93
N THR A 37 -24.58 14.06 25.87
CA THR A 37 -23.39 14.07 26.69
C THR A 37 -22.24 13.73 25.74
N THR A 38 -21.59 14.76 25.19
CA THR A 38 -20.29 14.61 24.54
C THR A 38 -19.31 14.21 25.63
N SER A 39 -19.19 12.90 25.87
CA SER A 39 -18.06 12.39 26.65
C SER A 39 -16.79 12.84 25.94
N PRO A 40 -15.83 13.46 26.63
CA PRO A 40 -14.55 13.82 26.03
C PRO A 40 -13.85 12.51 25.63
N GLU A 41 -13.84 12.23 24.33
CA GLU A 41 -13.11 11.10 23.77
C GLU A 41 -11.62 11.31 24.07
N LYS A 42 -11.05 10.44 24.92
CA LYS A 42 -9.61 10.45 25.19
C LYS A 42 -8.88 10.27 23.86
N PRO A 43 -7.84 11.07 23.57
CA PRO A 43 -7.02 10.87 22.38
C PRO A 43 -6.48 9.43 22.36
N VAL A 44 -6.89 8.65 21.37
CA VAL A 44 -6.31 7.32 21.13
C VAL A 44 -4.88 7.55 20.65
N ALA A 45 -3.91 7.19 21.49
CA ALA A 45 -2.51 7.21 21.10
C ALA A 45 -2.31 6.25 19.92
N LEU A 46 -1.89 6.77 18.78
CA LEU A 46 -1.55 5.93 17.62
C LEU A 46 -0.36 5.04 17.98
N PRO A 47 -0.38 3.76 17.58
CA PRO A 47 0.76 2.87 17.81
C PRO A 47 2.02 3.43 17.13
N PRO A 48 3.21 3.16 17.69
CA PRO A 48 4.45 3.65 17.13
C PRO A 48 4.63 3.13 15.69
N ARG A 49 5.00 4.04 14.78
CA ARG A 49 5.27 3.70 13.38
C ARG A 49 6.44 2.72 13.30
N LYS A 50 6.21 1.61 12.61
CA LYS A 50 7.22 0.59 12.32
C LYS A 50 7.94 0.98 11.02
N PHE A 51 9.26 0.84 11.00
CA PHE A 51 10.08 1.12 9.82
C PHE A 51 10.59 -0.20 9.25
N TYR A 52 10.63 -0.29 7.93
CA TYR A 52 11.00 -1.50 7.24
C TYR A 52 11.98 -1.24 6.13
N ARG A 53 12.91 -2.18 6.01
CA ARG A 53 13.81 -2.36 4.89
C ARG A 53 13.23 -3.43 3.97
N ILE A 54 13.20 -3.18 2.66
CA ILE A 54 12.75 -4.17 1.67
C ILE A 54 13.89 -4.45 0.70
N ASP A 55 14.27 -5.72 0.66
CA ASP A 55 15.27 -6.28 -0.24
C ASP A 55 14.57 -7.29 -1.17
N LEU A 56 15.02 -7.37 -2.42
CA LEU A 56 14.45 -8.24 -3.45
C LEU A 56 15.55 -9.18 -3.92
N GLU A 57 15.25 -10.48 -4.01
CA GLU A 57 16.16 -11.51 -4.51
C GLU A 57 15.45 -12.29 -5.62
N VAL A 58 16.08 -12.43 -6.78
CA VAL A 58 15.56 -13.28 -7.86
C VAL A 58 15.83 -14.74 -7.51
N PHE A 59 14.81 -15.41 -6.98
CA PHE A 59 14.87 -16.77 -6.46
C PHE A 59 14.88 -17.82 -7.59
N GLU A 60 14.07 -17.60 -8.62
CA GLU A 60 14.02 -18.41 -9.83
C GLU A 60 14.11 -17.53 -11.06
N ALA A 61 14.79 -18.03 -12.08
CA ALA A 61 14.88 -17.42 -13.39
C ALA A 61 15.13 -18.51 -14.43
N ARG A 62 14.55 -18.35 -15.61
CA ARG A 62 15.01 -19.11 -16.78
C ARG A 62 16.44 -18.67 -17.14
N LEU A 63 17.28 -19.61 -17.59
CA LEU A 63 18.71 -19.34 -17.85
C LEU A 63 18.94 -18.25 -18.92
N ASP A 64 18.07 -18.21 -19.93
CA ASP A 64 18.05 -17.26 -21.04
C ASP A 64 17.09 -16.08 -20.79
N SER A 65 16.58 -15.90 -19.56
CA SER A 65 15.76 -14.74 -19.18
C SER A 65 16.49 -13.46 -19.55
N TRP A 66 15.85 -12.60 -20.35
CA TRP A 66 16.50 -11.41 -20.89
C TRP A 66 16.65 -10.28 -19.85
N CYS A 67 15.79 -10.24 -18.82
CA CYS A 67 15.72 -9.10 -17.92
C CYS A 67 16.46 -9.28 -16.59
N HIS A 68 16.35 -10.44 -15.95
CA HIS A 68 16.99 -10.74 -14.65
C HIS A 68 17.49 -12.19 -14.62
N LYS A 69 18.50 -12.45 -13.79
CA LYS A 69 19.11 -13.76 -13.56
C LYS A 69 18.90 -14.20 -12.12
N LYS A 70 18.93 -15.51 -11.90
CA LYS A 70 18.82 -16.09 -10.55
C LYS A 70 19.98 -15.59 -9.69
N GLY A 71 19.65 -15.10 -8.49
CA GLY A 71 20.60 -14.51 -7.55
C GLY A 71 20.78 -13.00 -7.68
N ASP A 72 20.18 -12.34 -8.68
CA ASP A 72 20.17 -10.87 -8.73
C ASP A 72 19.47 -10.32 -7.49
N THR A 73 20.06 -9.26 -6.91
CA THR A 73 19.54 -8.61 -5.70
C THR A 73 19.31 -7.12 -5.94
N PHE A 74 18.22 -6.60 -5.37
CA PHE A 74 17.83 -5.19 -5.47
C PHE A 74 17.36 -4.64 -4.13
N ARG A 75 17.73 -3.40 -3.86
CA ARG A 75 17.31 -2.64 -2.68
C ARG A 75 16.12 -1.75 -3.03
N TYR A 76 14.96 -1.90 -2.41
CA TYR A 76 13.86 -0.94 -2.58
C TYR A 76 13.98 0.19 -1.52
N PRO A 77 13.77 1.47 -1.89
CA PRO A 77 13.44 2.00 -3.23
C PRO A 77 14.64 2.32 -4.13
N ASP A 78 15.86 2.24 -3.61
CA ASP A 78 17.09 2.76 -4.25
C ASP A 78 17.36 2.16 -5.65
N ASP A 79 17.14 0.87 -5.81
CA ASP A 79 17.35 0.11 -7.05
C ASP A 79 16.08 -0.10 -7.85
N TRP A 80 14.96 0.57 -7.50
CA TRP A 80 13.68 0.32 -8.17
C TRP A 80 13.75 0.54 -9.68
N GLY A 81 14.54 1.51 -10.14
CA GLY A 81 14.76 1.75 -11.57
C GLY A 81 15.46 0.62 -12.33
N LYS A 82 16.18 -0.27 -11.63
CA LYS A 82 16.88 -1.43 -12.21
C LYS A 82 15.95 -2.62 -12.44
N VAL A 83 14.83 -2.68 -11.72
CA VAL A 83 13.84 -3.75 -11.86
C VAL A 83 13.03 -3.54 -13.15
N CYS A 84 12.84 -4.60 -13.94
CA CYS A 84 12.19 -4.48 -15.24
C CYS A 84 10.70 -4.13 -15.07
N PRO A 85 10.05 -3.45 -16.04
CA PRO A 85 8.68 -2.94 -15.88
C PRO A 85 7.65 -4.01 -15.53
N TRP A 86 7.73 -5.20 -16.14
CA TRP A 86 6.82 -6.32 -15.90
C TRP A 86 6.91 -6.81 -14.45
N LEU A 87 8.14 -7.02 -13.98
CA LEU A 87 8.39 -7.46 -12.62
C LEU A 87 7.98 -6.38 -11.60
N ARG A 88 8.30 -5.11 -11.88
CA ARG A 88 7.86 -3.98 -11.03
C ARG A 88 6.35 -3.94 -10.86
N GLY A 89 5.60 -4.11 -11.95
CA GLY A 89 4.14 -4.15 -11.92
C GLY A 89 3.64 -5.23 -10.97
N SER A 90 4.19 -6.45 -11.07
CA SER A 90 3.79 -7.56 -10.19
C SER A 90 4.19 -7.38 -8.72
N LEU A 91 5.32 -6.72 -8.45
CA LEU A 91 5.84 -6.53 -7.10
C LEU A 91 5.17 -5.40 -6.33
N ASN A 92 4.63 -4.40 -7.03
CA ASN A 92 4.22 -3.12 -6.44
C ASN A 92 3.30 -3.29 -5.23
N ASP A 93 2.20 -4.03 -5.38
CA ASP A 93 1.18 -4.12 -4.33
C ASP A 93 1.70 -4.88 -3.11
N PHE A 94 2.49 -5.93 -3.33
CA PHE A 94 3.16 -6.66 -2.26
C PHE A 94 4.14 -5.75 -1.49
N ILE A 95 4.94 -4.95 -2.20
CA ILE A 95 5.85 -3.99 -1.58
C ILE A 95 5.08 -2.98 -0.73
N ARG A 96 3.95 -2.44 -1.20
CA ARG A 96 3.13 -1.47 -0.43
C ARG A 96 2.52 -2.09 0.83
N ILE A 97 2.01 -3.31 0.72
CA ILE A 97 1.47 -4.04 1.88
C ILE A 97 2.58 -4.26 2.92
N LEU A 98 3.76 -4.72 2.48
CA LEU A 98 4.88 -5.00 3.38
C LEU A 98 5.47 -3.72 4.00
N GLU A 99 5.60 -2.64 3.22
CA GLU A 99 6.10 -1.33 3.62
C GLU A 99 5.21 -0.68 4.69
N SER A 100 3.89 -0.83 4.56
CA SER A 100 2.91 -0.35 5.55
C SER A 100 2.84 -1.21 6.82
N GLY A 101 3.58 -2.33 6.85
CA GLY A 101 3.60 -3.27 7.97
C GLY A 101 2.52 -4.34 7.92
N GLY A 102 1.75 -4.42 6.83
CA GLY A 102 0.87 -5.55 6.55
C GLY A 102 1.63 -6.85 6.36
N THR A 103 0.92 -7.96 6.47
CA THR A 103 1.45 -9.31 6.26
C THR A 103 0.42 -10.15 5.52
N LEU A 104 0.87 -11.07 4.69
CA LEU A 104 0.00 -11.99 3.96
C LEU A 104 0.11 -13.38 4.63
N SER A 105 -1.00 -13.87 5.19
CA SER A 105 -0.98 -14.98 6.15
C SER A 105 -0.72 -16.36 5.56
N TRP A 106 -0.85 -16.53 4.25
CA TRP A 106 -0.56 -17.82 3.60
C TRP A 106 0.94 -18.10 3.59
N ARG A 107 1.34 -19.35 3.87
CA ARG A 107 2.75 -19.73 4.11
C ARG A 107 3.40 -20.60 3.06
N TYR A 108 2.63 -21.20 2.15
CA TYR A 108 3.14 -22.16 1.14
C TYR A 108 3.96 -23.33 1.75
N GLU A 109 3.46 -23.90 2.84
CA GLU A 109 4.13 -24.95 3.62
C GLU A 109 4.49 -26.17 2.76
N GLY A 110 5.69 -26.71 2.95
CA GLY A 110 6.17 -27.87 2.21
C GLY A 110 6.55 -27.60 0.74
N THR A 111 6.66 -26.32 0.35
CA THR A 111 7.15 -25.92 -0.98
C THR A 111 8.47 -25.16 -0.88
N SER A 112 9.16 -24.98 -2.02
CA SER A 112 10.35 -24.11 -2.10
C SER A 112 10.06 -22.63 -1.80
N TYR A 113 8.80 -22.23 -1.75
CA TYR A 113 8.34 -20.87 -1.50
C TYR A 113 7.82 -20.69 -0.06
N GLU A 114 8.15 -21.60 0.85
CA GLU A 114 7.71 -21.50 2.23
C GLU A 114 8.14 -20.15 2.84
N LYS A 115 7.18 -19.44 3.43
CA LYS A 115 7.37 -18.08 3.92
C LYS A 115 7.76 -18.04 5.38
N VAL A 116 8.64 -17.10 5.68
CA VAL A 116 8.90 -16.62 7.02
C VAL A 116 7.96 -15.44 7.31
N ILE A 117 7.21 -15.51 8.42
CA ILE A 117 6.35 -14.41 8.89
C ILE A 117 6.76 -14.06 10.32
N ASP A 118 7.49 -12.96 10.44
CA ASP A 118 7.80 -12.22 11.68
C ASP A 118 8.39 -13.05 12.85
N PRO A 119 9.39 -13.93 12.65
CA PRO A 119 10.09 -14.52 13.80
C PRO A 119 10.92 -13.48 14.57
N ASP A 120 11.49 -12.48 13.87
CA ASP A 120 12.37 -11.45 14.44
C ASP A 120 12.25 -10.11 13.68
N GLY A 121 11.06 -9.76 13.19
CA GLY A 121 10.89 -8.60 12.31
C GLY A 121 11.19 -8.89 10.84
N VAL A 122 11.49 -10.14 10.47
CA VAL A 122 11.73 -10.58 9.09
C VAL A 122 10.47 -11.17 8.49
N THR A 123 10.11 -10.79 7.27
CA THR A 123 9.00 -11.41 6.52
C THR A 123 9.39 -11.62 5.09
N THR A 124 9.10 -12.80 4.54
CA THR A 124 9.39 -13.12 3.14
C THR A 124 8.12 -13.28 2.34
N GLU A 125 8.12 -12.79 1.10
CA GLU A 125 7.05 -13.03 0.14
C GLU A 125 7.64 -13.52 -1.18
N TYR A 126 6.85 -14.27 -1.96
CA TYR A 126 7.27 -14.74 -3.29
C TYR A 126 6.30 -14.25 -4.35
N VAL A 127 6.82 -13.63 -5.39
CA VAL A 127 6.02 -13.03 -6.47
C VAL A 127 6.59 -13.48 -7.81
N ARG A 128 5.72 -14.01 -8.67
CA ARG A 128 6.08 -14.41 -10.04
C ARG A 128 5.94 -13.23 -10.99
N CYS A 129 6.93 -13.06 -11.86
CA CYS A 129 6.86 -12.13 -12.98
C CYS A 129 5.80 -12.62 -13.98
N PRO A 130 4.91 -11.76 -14.48
CA PRO A 130 3.88 -12.15 -15.44
C PRO A 130 4.45 -12.45 -16.84
N ASP A 131 5.71 -12.13 -17.12
CA ASP A 131 6.35 -12.46 -18.40
C ASP A 131 6.55 -13.99 -18.52
N PRO A 132 5.79 -14.67 -19.39
CA PRO A 132 5.84 -16.13 -19.53
C PRO A 132 7.17 -16.62 -20.10
N THR A 133 7.97 -15.74 -20.71
CA THR A 133 9.26 -16.10 -21.30
C THR A 133 10.37 -16.17 -20.27
N SER A 134 10.18 -15.54 -19.11
CA SER A 134 11.23 -15.32 -18.11
C SER A 134 11.29 -16.37 -17.00
N ASN A 135 10.15 -17.02 -16.70
CA ASN A 135 9.97 -17.90 -15.52
C ASN A 135 10.63 -17.33 -14.24
N LEU A 136 10.43 -16.03 -14.01
CA LEU A 136 11.04 -15.33 -12.88
C LEU A 136 10.15 -15.41 -11.64
N VAL A 137 10.76 -15.75 -10.49
CA VAL A 137 10.15 -15.60 -9.17
C VAL A 137 11.09 -14.79 -8.30
N VAL A 138 10.57 -13.74 -7.67
CA VAL A 138 11.30 -12.90 -6.73
C VAL A 138 10.86 -13.22 -5.31
N LYS A 139 11.84 -13.40 -4.45
CA LYS A 139 11.69 -13.40 -2.99
C LYS A 139 11.85 -11.97 -2.49
N ILE A 140 10.78 -11.41 -1.95
CA ILE A 140 10.80 -10.14 -1.21
C ILE A 140 11.21 -10.46 0.23
N ILE A 141 12.15 -9.71 0.78
CA ILE A 141 12.62 -9.83 2.15
C ILE A 141 12.38 -8.49 2.85
N ARG A 142 11.38 -8.44 3.72
CA ARG A 142 11.11 -7.31 4.59
C ARG A 142 11.83 -7.51 5.92
N THR A 143 12.61 -6.53 6.35
CA THR A 143 13.28 -6.52 7.66
C THR A 143 12.86 -5.28 8.46
N ARG A 144 12.40 -5.46 9.69
CA ARG A 144 12.14 -4.37 10.64
C ARG A 144 13.45 -3.63 10.92
N VAL A 145 13.42 -2.30 10.87
CA VAL A 145 14.56 -1.44 11.19
C VAL A 145 14.16 -0.36 12.19
N GLU A 146 15.16 0.22 12.84
CA GLU A 146 14.97 1.39 13.68
C GLU A 146 14.52 2.60 12.84
N PRO A 147 13.78 3.55 13.44
CA PRO A 147 13.48 4.83 12.80
C PRO A 147 14.78 5.51 12.36
N PRO A 148 14.80 6.13 11.17
CA PRO A 148 15.94 6.94 10.75
C PRO A 148 16.17 8.06 11.78
N LYS A 149 17.44 8.26 12.16
CA LYS A 149 17.84 9.39 13.02
C LYS A 149 17.56 10.69 12.25
N LYS A 150 16.89 11.63 12.91
CA LYS A 150 16.59 12.97 12.36
C LYS A 150 17.85 13.80 12.25
#